data_AF-A0A5S3YXQ3-F1
#
_entry.id   AF-A0A5S3YXQ3-F1
#
_cell.length_a   1.000
_cell.length_b   1.000
_cell.length_c   1.000
_cell.angle_alpha   90.00
_cell.angle_beta   90.00
_cell.angle_gamma   90.00
#
_symmetry.space_group_name_H-M   'P 1'
#
loop_
_entity.id
_entity.type
_entity.pdbx_description
1 polymer ?
#
loop_
_entity_poly.entity_id
_entity_poly.type
_entity_poly.pdbx_seq_one_letter_code
_entity_poly.pdbx_strand_id
1 'polypeptide(L)'
;MNKATFRLFIALSLLSVISAITYSAVKDYQYPDLIQQFLDASENALTWLDWISLAATLIAFCANISLLFFSNIGRFIYVICIPFTLIVPGLSNETVITNQIEDLLFGIDTLMTGFVIALCYFSSASDNFQQSK
;
A
#
# COMPACT_ATOMS: atom_id res chain seq x y z
N MET A 1 -21.80 -10.10 3.97
CA MET A 1 -20.63 -10.57 4.75
C MET A 1 -20.75 -10.04 6.19
N ASN A 2 -20.36 -10.80 7.21
CA ASN A 2 -20.46 -10.34 8.61
C ASN A 2 -19.40 -9.24 8.91
N LYS A 3 -19.72 -8.29 9.80
CA LYS A 3 -18.85 -7.18 10.21
C LYS A 3 -17.51 -7.67 10.77
N ALA A 4 -17.54 -8.74 11.56
CA ALA A 4 -16.33 -9.34 12.13
C ALA A 4 -15.40 -9.90 11.04
N THR A 5 -15.95 -10.56 10.03
CA THR A 5 -15.19 -11.10 8.89
C THR A 5 -14.55 -9.98 8.06
N PHE A 6 -15.28 -8.88 7.84
CA PHE A 6 -14.72 -7.70 7.16
C PHE A 6 -13.55 -7.11 7.95
N ARG A 7 -13.73 -6.86 9.25
CA ARG A 7 -12.67 -6.30 10.10
C ARG A 7 -11.43 -7.18 10.18
N LEU A 8 -11.63 -8.50 10.22
CA LEU A 8 -10.52 -9.46 10.22
C LEU A 8 -9.76 -9.38 8.90
N PHE A 9 -10.45 -9.25 7.77
CA PHE A 9 -9.82 -9.08 6.45
C PHE A 9 -9.02 -7.77 6.35
N ILE A 10 -9.59 -6.66 6.82
CA ILE A 10 -8.87 -5.37 6.90
C ILE A 10 -7.64 -5.46 7.81
N ALA A 11 -7.77 -6.11 8.97
CA ALA A 11 -6.64 -6.32 9.89
C ALA A 11 -5.54 -7.18 9.25
N LEU A 12 -5.90 -8.19 8.47
CA LEU A 12 -4.94 -9.01 7.73
C LEU A 12 -4.22 -8.20 6.64
N SER A 13 -4.95 -7.34 5.92
CA SER A 13 -4.37 -6.41 4.95
C SER A 13 -3.37 -5.45 5.61
N LEU A 14 -3.71 -4.87 6.76
CA LEU A 14 -2.79 -4.02 7.53
C LEU A 14 -1.54 -4.79 7.98
N LEU A 15 -1.71 -6.03 8.44
CA LEU A 15 -0.59 -6.87 8.86
C LEU A 15 0.36 -7.17 7.69
N SER A 16 -0.17 -7.41 6.50
CA SER A 16 0.63 -7.61 5.27
C SER A 16 1.50 -6.39 4.97
N VAL A 17 0.91 -5.20 4.97
CA VAL A 17 1.63 -3.94 4.71
C VAL A 17 2.72 -3.69 5.75
N ILE A 18 2.42 -3.89 7.04
CA ILE A 18 3.42 -3.75 8.13
C ILE A 18 4.56 -4.74 7.93
N SER A 19 4.26 -5.98 7.50
CA SER A 19 5.25 -7.01 7.25
C SER A 19 6.17 -6.64 6.09
N ALA A 20 5.61 -6.09 5.00
CA ALA A 20 6.37 -5.60 3.86
C ALA A 20 7.31 -4.44 4.25
N ILE A 21 6.81 -3.45 5.00
CA ILE A 21 7.62 -2.32 5.49
C ILE A 21 8.73 -2.82 6.42
N THR A 22 8.41 -3.73 7.34
CA THR A 22 9.40 -4.28 8.28
C THR A 22 10.47 -5.07 7.54
N TYR A 23 10.08 -5.86 6.52
CA TYR A 23 11.01 -6.60 5.70
C TYR A 23 12.00 -5.68 4.96
N SER A 24 11.51 -4.62 4.32
CA SER A 24 12.37 -3.65 3.64
C SER A 24 13.24 -2.84 4.61
N ALA A 25 12.78 -2.56 5.84
CA ALA A 25 13.55 -1.78 6.82
C ALA A 25 14.67 -2.56 7.52
N VAL A 26 14.51 -3.89 7.66
CA VAL A 26 15.46 -4.75 8.40
C VAL A 26 16.51 -5.38 7.50
N LYS A 27 16.24 -5.47 6.19
CA LYS A 27 17.10 -6.22 5.28
C LYS A 27 18.18 -5.31 4.67
N ASP A 28 19.40 -5.43 5.18
CA ASP A 28 20.60 -4.90 4.51
C ASP A 28 20.86 -5.71 3.24
N TYR A 29 20.45 -5.15 2.10
CA TYR A 29 20.76 -5.75 0.81
C TYR A 29 22.21 -5.43 0.43
N GLN A 30 23.03 -6.46 0.32
CA GLN A 30 24.31 -6.36 -0.40
C GLN A 30 24.02 -6.60 -1.88
N TYR A 31 23.90 -5.53 -2.65
CA TYR A 31 23.79 -5.65 -4.09
C TYR A 31 25.18 -5.98 -4.67
N PRO A 32 25.25 -6.70 -5.82
CA PRO A 32 26.49 -6.83 -6.56
C PRO A 32 27.11 -5.45 -6.85
N ASP A 33 28.43 -5.32 -6.82
CA ASP A 33 29.15 -4.04 -6.90
C ASP A 33 28.69 -3.11 -8.04
N LEU A 34 28.30 -3.68 -9.18
CA LEU A 34 27.81 -2.94 -10.35
C LEU A 34 26.43 -2.29 -10.13
N ILE A 35 25.57 -2.96 -9.36
CA ILE A 35 24.26 -2.45 -8.96
C ILE A 35 24.42 -1.46 -7.82
N GLN A 36 25.30 -1.75 -6.86
CA GLN A 36 25.64 -0.82 -5.78
C GLN A 36 26.17 0.51 -6.34
N GLN A 37 27.10 0.46 -7.30
CA GLN A 37 27.61 1.66 -7.98
C GLN A 37 26.55 2.42 -8.78
N PHE A 38 25.57 1.71 -9.36
CA PHE A 38 24.44 2.36 -10.04
C PHE A 38 23.51 3.05 -9.03
N LEU A 39 23.22 2.42 -7.89
CA LEU A 39 22.42 2.99 -6.81
C LEU A 39 23.10 4.20 -6.16
N ASP A 40 24.40 4.09 -5.85
CA ASP A 40 25.20 5.18 -5.28
C ASP A 40 25.33 6.36 -6.26
N ALA A 41 25.38 6.10 -7.58
CA ALA A 41 25.36 7.15 -8.61
C ALA A 41 23.95 7.73 -8.85
N SER A 42 22.90 6.97 -8.50
CA SER A 42 21.49 7.36 -8.57
C SER A 42 20.99 8.03 -7.27
N GLU A 43 21.86 8.22 -6.28
CA GLU A 43 21.58 8.92 -5.02
C GLU A 43 21.38 10.44 -5.26
N ASN A 44 20.41 10.77 -6.10
CA ASN A 44 19.95 12.13 -6.36
C ASN A 44 18.65 12.34 -5.60
N ALA A 45 18.65 13.40 -4.79
CA ALA A 45 17.54 14.02 -4.09
C ALA A 45 16.12 13.49 -4.42
N LEU A 46 15.43 13.01 -3.39
CA LEU A 46 13.98 12.73 -3.37
C LEU A 46 13.24 13.73 -4.26
N THR A 47 12.67 13.23 -5.34
CA THR A 47 11.89 14.05 -6.26
C THR A 47 10.59 14.46 -5.57
N TRP A 48 9.96 15.53 -6.05
CA TRP A 48 8.65 15.96 -5.54
C TRP A 48 7.57 14.87 -5.71
N LEU A 49 7.75 13.94 -6.66
CA LEU A 49 6.89 12.77 -6.84
C LEU A 49 7.03 11.77 -5.70
N ASP A 50 8.24 11.57 -5.18
CA ASP A 50 8.49 10.66 -4.05
C ASP A 50 7.81 11.18 -2.78
N TRP A 51 7.82 12.51 -2.57
CA TRP A 51 7.08 13.14 -1.48
C TRP A 51 5.57 12.96 -1.59
N ILE A 52 5.02 13.06 -2.81
CA ILE A 52 3.60 12.81 -3.07
C ILE A 52 3.27 11.33 -2.82
N SER A 53 4.14 10.41 -3.28
CA SER A 53 3.98 8.97 -3.07
C SER A 53 4.00 8.62 -1.57
N LEU A 54 4.94 9.18 -0.82
CA LEU A 54 5.06 9.00 0.63
C LEU A 54 3.80 9.51 1.34
N ALA A 55 3.35 10.73 1.02
CA ALA A 55 2.14 11.31 1.60
C ALA A 55 0.89 10.49 1.25
N ALA A 56 0.74 10.07 0.00
CA ALA A 56 -0.36 9.22 -0.45
C ALA A 56 -0.36 7.87 0.28
N THR A 57 0.82 7.28 0.52
CA THR A 57 0.99 6.01 1.25
C THR A 57 0.57 6.16 2.71
N LEU A 58 0.98 7.24 3.38
CA LEU A 58 0.57 7.51 4.75
C LEU A 58 -0.94 7.75 4.86
N ILE A 59 -1.53 8.49 3.93
CA ILE A 59 -2.97 8.75 3.88
C ILE A 59 -3.74 7.44 3.61
N ALA A 60 -3.26 6.61 2.69
CA ALA A 60 -3.85 5.30 2.39
C ALA A 60 -3.79 4.36 3.60
N PHE A 61 -2.69 4.37 4.38
CA PHE A 61 -2.55 3.60 5.61
C PHE A 61 -3.57 4.05 6.67
N CYS A 62 -3.69 5.35 6.92
CA CYS A 62 -4.69 5.92 7.81
C CYS A 62 -6.12 5.59 7.35
N ALA A 63 -6.37 5.65 6.05
CA ALA A 63 -7.65 5.30 5.46
C ALA A 63 -7.96 3.80 5.67
N ASN A 64 -6.97 2.92 5.53
CA ASN A 64 -7.12 1.48 5.80
C ASN A 64 -7.52 1.21 7.26
N ILE A 65 -6.92 1.91 8.23
CA ILE A 65 -7.34 1.85 9.64
C ILE A 65 -8.79 2.33 9.80
N SER A 66 -9.18 3.41 9.12
CA SER A 66 -10.55 3.96 9.21
C SER A 66 -11.61 3.00 8.64
N LEU A 67 -11.25 2.07 7.75
CA LEU A 67 -12.14 1.02 7.26
C LEU A 67 -12.56 0.04 8.36
N LEU A 68 -11.74 -0.18 9.40
CA LEU A 68 -12.12 -1.01 10.56
C LEU A 68 -13.37 -0.49 11.27
N PHE A 69 -13.57 0.83 11.21
CA PHE A 69 -14.69 1.54 11.83
C PHE A 69 -15.85 1.78 10.85
N PHE A 70 -15.79 1.24 9.63
CA PHE A 70 -16.78 1.46 8.57
C PHE A 70 -16.98 2.94 8.21
N SER A 71 -15.92 3.76 8.31
CA SER A 71 -15.99 5.18 7.93
C SER A 71 -16.17 5.34 6.43
N ASN A 72 -17.22 6.07 6.02
CA ASN A 72 -17.52 6.30 4.62
C ASN A 72 -16.50 7.25 3.95
N ILE A 73 -16.06 8.28 4.68
CA ILE A 73 -14.97 9.19 4.26
C ILE A 73 -13.68 8.39 4.06
N GLY A 74 -13.37 7.51 5.01
CA GLY A 74 -12.23 6.59 4.95
C GLY A 74 -12.19 5.75 3.69
N ARG A 75 -13.36 5.21 3.30
CA ARG A 75 -13.53 4.41 2.08
C ARG A 75 -13.21 5.20 0.80
N PHE A 76 -13.68 6.45 0.70
CA PHE A 76 -13.36 7.29 -0.46
C PHE A 76 -11.87 7.63 -0.53
N ILE A 77 -11.29 8.04 0.59
CA ILE A 77 -9.86 8.38 0.67
C ILE A 77 -9.00 7.17 0.30
N TYR A 78 -9.33 5.97 0.81
CA TYR A 78 -8.60 4.75 0.50
C TYR A 78 -8.58 4.47 -1.01
N VAL A 79 -9.74 4.51 -1.69
CA VAL A 79 -9.82 4.25 -3.13
C VAL A 79 -9.07 5.29 -3.97
N ILE A 80 -9.08 6.56 -3.55
CA ILE A 80 -8.40 7.62 -4.30
C ILE A 80 -6.89 7.57 -4.11
N CYS A 81 -6.41 7.28 -2.90
CA CYS A 81 -4.98 7.31 -2.59
C CYS A 81 -4.22 6.06 -3.07
N ILE A 82 -4.84 4.88 -3.07
CA ILE A 82 -4.21 3.62 -3.49
C ILE A 82 -3.63 3.66 -4.92
N PRO A 83 -4.30 4.22 -5.94
CA PRO A 83 -3.71 4.36 -7.27
C PRO A 83 -2.41 5.17 -7.25
N PHE A 84 -2.32 6.21 -6.41
CA PHE A 84 -1.09 7.00 -6.30
C PHE A 84 0.04 6.18 -5.66
N THR A 85 -0.25 5.33 -4.67
CA THR A 85 0.77 4.47 -4.05
C THR A 85 1.30 3.39 -5.00
N LEU A 86 0.50 2.97 -5.99
CA LEU A 86 0.88 1.93 -6.95
C LEU A 86 1.50 2.50 -8.24
N ILE A 87 1.02 3.66 -8.71
CA ILE A 87 1.41 4.24 -10.01
C ILE A 87 2.62 5.16 -9.86
N VAL A 88 2.69 5.97 -8.80
CA VAL A 88 3.75 6.98 -8.64
C VAL A 88 5.14 6.35 -8.58
N PRO A 89 5.38 5.26 -7.83
CA PRO A 89 6.68 4.57 -7.85
C PRO A 89 7.06 4.02 -9.24
N GLY A 90 6.08 3.66 -10.08
CA GLY A 90 6.33 3.20 -11.45
C GLY A 90 6.59 4.33 -12.45
N LEU A 91 6.22 5.57 -12.10
CA LEU A 91 6.41 6.76 -12.94
C LEU A 91 7.70 7.52 -12.61
N SER A 92 8.32 7.30 -11.44
CA SER A 92 9.52 8.01 -11.01
C SER A 92 10.80 7.61 -11.77
N ASN A 93 10.72 6.73 -12.78
CA ASN A 93 11.83 6.32 -13.67
C ASN A 93 13.08 5.74 -12.96
N GLU A 94 13.05 5.61 -11.64
CA GLU A 94 13.96 4.74 -10.92
C GLU A 94 13.51 3.32 -11.25
N THR A 95 14.32 2.59 -12.00
CA THR A 95 14.24 1.13 -12.00
C THR A 95 14.44 0.69 -10.55
N VAL A 96 13.35 0.56 -9.80
CA VAL A 96 13.37 0.01 -8.46
C VAL A 96 13.84 -1.43 -8.64
N ILE A 97 15.09 -1.69 -8.26
CA ILE A 97 15.66 -3.03 -8.32
C ILE A 97 15.07 -3.78 -7.14
N THR A 98 13.92 -4.40 -7.39
CA THR A 98 13.24 -5.25 -6.43
C THR A 98 13.77 -6.67 -6.51
N ASN A 99 13.74 -7.37 -5.39
CA ASN A 99 14.00 -8.81 -5.36
C ASN A 99 12.72 -9.60 -5.53
N GLN A 100 12.85 -10.88 -5.90
CA GLN A 100 11.70 -11.78 -6.09
C GLN A 100 10.74 -11.83 -4.88
N ILE A 101 11.26 -11.63 -3.65
CA ILE A 101 10.44 -11.59 -2.43
C ILE A 101 9.70 -10.26 -2.30
N GLU A 102 10.33 -9.14 -2.67
CA GLU A 102 9.69 -7.82 -2.67
C GLU A 102 8.61 -7.74 -3.75
N ASP A 103 8.87 -8.29 -4.93
CA ASP A 103 7.87 -8.42 -5.99
C ASP A 103 6.67 -9.27 -5.56
N LEU A 104 6.93 -10.37 -4.84
CA LEU A 104 5.88 -11.22 -4.29
C LEU A 104 5.05 -10.47 -3.24
N LEU A 105 5.71 -9.78 -2.32
CA LEU A 105 5.04 -8.98 -1.28
C LEU A 105 4.22 -7.84 -1.89
N PHE A 106 4.77 -7.13 -2.87
CA PHE A 106 4.08 -6.08 -3.62
C PHE A 106 2.88 -6.63 -4.40
N GLY A 107 3.02 -7.81 -5.02
CA GLY A 107 1.92 -8.50 -5.69
C GLY A 107 0.80 -8.92 -4.73
N ILE A 108 1.14 -9.45 -3.56
CA ILE A 108 0.18 -9.80 -2.50
C ILE A 108 -0.54 -8.54 -2.01
N ASP A 109 0.18 -7.46 -1.73
CA ASP A 109 -0.40 -6.20 -1.25
C ASP A 109 -1.30 -5.55 -2.31
N THR A 110 -0.93 -5.61 -3.59
CA THR A 110 -1.75 -5.10 -4.70
C THR A 110 -3.06 -5.90 -4.81
N LEU A 111 -2.97 -7.22 -4.72
CA LEU A 111 -4.14 -8.10 -4.75
C LEU A 111 -5.05 -7.87 -3.54
N MET A 112 -4.49 -7.79 -2.33
CA MET A 112 -5.23 -7.54 -1.10
C MET A 112 -5.93 -6.18 -1.14
N THR A 113 -5.24 -5.15 -1.60
CA THR A 113 -5.79 -3.83 -1.86
C THR A 113 -6.98 -3.88 -2.81
N GLY A 114 -6.84 -4.57 -3.95
CA GLY A 114 -7.93 -4.76 -4.91
C GLY A 114 -9.14 -5.47 -4.29
N PHE A 115 -8.91 -6.49 -3.48
CA PHE A 115 -9.96 -7.17 -2.73
C PHE A 115 -10.64 -6.27 -1.70
N VAL A 116 -9.89 -5.44 -0.96
CA VAL A 116 -10.45 -4.48 -0.01
C VAL A 116 -11.40 -3.51 -0.72
N ILE A 117 -10.98 -2.95 -1.87
CA ILE A 117 -11.83 -2.07 -2.69
C ILE A 117 -13.10 -2.81 -3.13
N ALA A 118 -12.96 -4.03 -3.63
CA ALA A 118 -14.09 -4.85 -4.05
C ALA A 118 -15.07 -5.13 -2.89
N LEU A 119 -14.55 -5.43 -1.70
CA LEU A 119 -15.36 -5.67 -0.51
C LEU A 119 -16.07 -4.40 -0.03
N CYS A 120 -15.41 -3.24 -0.12
CA CYS A 120 -16.01 -1.96 0.22
C CYS A 120 -17.17 -1.59 -0.70
N TYR A 121 -17.09 -1.89 -2.01
CA TYR A 121 -18.08 -1.41 -3.01
C TYR A 121 -19.09 -2.45 -3.50
N PHE A 122 -18.70 -3.72 -3.60
CA PHE A 122 -19.51 -4.74 -4.25
C PHE A 122 -19.94 -5.87 -3.30
N SER A 123 -19.51 -5.86 -2.04
CA SER A 123 -19.99 -6.83 -1.04
C SER A 123 -21.12 -6.27 -0.18
N SER A 124 -21.87 -7.17 0.47
CA SER A 124 -22.85 -6.81 1.51
C SER A 124 -22.23 -6.22 2.79
N ALA A 125 -20.90 -6.04 2.85
CA ALA A 125 -20.29 -5.18 3.88
C ALA A 125 -20.45 -3.68 3.56
N SER A 126 -20.69 -3.32 2.29
CA SER A 126 -20.88 -1.94 1.83
C SER A 126 -22.06 -1.23 2.51
N ASP A 127 -23.12 -1.96 2.86
CA ASP A 127 -24.30 -1.45 3.58
C ASP A 127 -23.93 -0.86 4.95
N ASN A 128 -22.89 -1.38 5.59
CA ASN A 128 -22.42 -0.87 6.89
C ASN A 128 -21.76 0.51 6.77
N PHE A 129 -21.22 0.86 5.60
CA PHE A 129 -20.65 2.18 5.35
C PHE A 129 -21.72 3.22 5.07
N GLN A 130 -22.88 2.84 4.52
CA GLN A 130 -24.00 3.75 4.28
C GLN A 130 -24.71 4.19 5.57
N GLN A 131 -24.57 3.40 6.64
CA GLN A 131 -25.13 3.71 7.96
C GLN A 131 -24.23 4.66 8.78
N SER A 132 -22.95 4.79 8.42
CA SER A 132 -22.03 5.75 9.02
C SER A 132 -22.19 7.11 8.35
N LYS A 133 -22.84 8.06 9.03
CA LYS A 133 -22.86 9.48 8.62
C LYS A 133 -21.48 10.12 8.76
#